data_AF-A0A932TST6-F1
#
_entry.id   AF-A0A932TST6-F1
#
_cell.length_a   1.000
_cell.length_b   1.000
_cell.length_c   1.000
_cell.angle_alpha   90.00
_cell.angle_beta   90.00
_cell.angle_gamma   90.00
#
_symmetry.space_group_name_H-M   'P 1'
#
loop_
_entity.id
_entity.type
_entity.pdbx_description
1 polymer ?
#
loop_
_entity_poly.entity_id
_entity_poly.type
_entity_poly.pdbx_seq_one_letter_code
_entity_poly.pdbx_strand_id
1 'polypeptide(L)'
;MMRAWSVAASLVLCAGAALAAPAPGAPGPGPHGGQPGMGGMHGGMGGMRAAPGRMGGRGIGMGSPAAMLLMHRQMLNLTDQQVERLQNIHVEAQKQAVRQMADVRIAQIDLMQLLSQPNPDRRRIEDAARDLGRRMTEVHLARVRSFLDAWDVLTPEQRQQVRSMMGPMGMGGCPMCAGMMGMGGGAGMMGGPPMMGAGGMAPGAGAGGAGH
;
A
#
# COMPACT_ATOMS: atom_id res chain seq x y z
N MET A 1 -19.15 49.67 -18.88
CA MET A 1 -17.96 50.39 -19.41
C MET A 1 -17.42 51.17 -18.22
N MET A 2 -16.23 50.97 -17.65
CA MET A 2 -14.87 50.89 -18.22
C MET A 2 -13.99 49.97 -17.34
N ARG A 3 -13.02 49.28 -17.96
CA ARG A 3 -12.05 48.38 -17.32
C ARG A 3 -10.83 49.18 -16.85
N ALA A 4 -10.39 48.97 -15.61
CA ALA A 4 -9.07 49.41 -15.15
C ALA A 4 -8.16 48.19 -15.02
N TRP A 5 -7.20 48.05 -15.94
CA TRP A 5 -6.09 47.11 -15.86
C TRP A 5 -4.87 47.89 -15.38
N SER A 6 -4.46 47.67 -14.13
CA SER A 6 -3.16 48.14 -13.66
C SER A 6 -2.11 47.10 -14.02
N VAL A 7 -1.30 47.43 -15.03
CA VAL A 7 -0.10 46.70 -15.43
C VAL A 7 1.00 47.05 -14.42
N ALA A 8 1.40 46.08 -13.60
CA ALA A 8 2.60 46.19 -12.77
C ALA A 8 3.79 45.63 -13.55
N ALA A 9 4.75 46.52 -13.84
CA ALA A 9 5.94 46.26 -14.64
C ALA A 9 6.92 45.30 -13.93
N SER A 10 7.43 44.35 -14.71
CA SER A 10 8.44 43.37 -14.32
C SER A 10 9.82 44.00 -14.19
N LEU A 11 10.57 43.63 -13.15
CA LEU A 11 12.00 43.90 -13.03
C LEU A 11 12.70 42.53 -12.89
N VAL A 12 13.12 42.00 -14.04
CA VAL A 12 13.90 40.77 -14.16
C VAL A 12 15.37 41.18 -14.09
N LEU A 13 16.05 40.78 -13.02
CA LEU A 13 17.50 40.96 -12.86
C LEU A 13 18.20 39.67 -13.32
N CYS A 14 18.74 39.67 -14.53
CA CYS A 14 19.57 38.59 -15.06
C CYS A 14 21.01 38.73 -14.53
N ALA A 15 21.42 37.91 -13.56
CA ALA A 15 22.83 37.72 -13.23
C ALA A 15 23.38 36.50 -13.98
N GLY A 16 24.48 36.72 -14.70
CA GLY A 16 24.99 35.87 -15.77
C GLY A 16 25.51 34.49 -15.36
N ALA A 17 25.24 33.51 -16.24
CA ALA A 17 25.89 32.21 -16.25
C ALA A 17 27.20 32.29 -17.03
N ALA A 18 28.33 32.06 -16.36
CA ALA A 18 29.60 31.85 -17.02
C ALA A 18 29.66 30.42 -17.59
N LEU A 19 29.70 30.30 -18.92
CA LEU A 19 29.92 29.06 -19.64
C LEU A 19 31.42 28.70 -19.58
N ALA A 20 31.76 27.64 -18.87
CA ALA A 20 33.07 27.00 -18.95
C ALA A 20 33.12 26.14 -20.23
N ALA A 21 34.02 26.48 -21.15
CA ALA A 21 34.28 25.71 -22.37
C ALA A 21 35.07 24.42 -22.06
N PRO A 22 34.80 23.28 -22.73
CA PRO A 22 35.59 22.06 -22.59
C PRO A 22 36.87 22.13 -23.44
N ALA A 23 38.01 21.78 -22.85
CA ALA A 23 39.29 21.61 -23.54
C ALA A 23 39.37 20.25 -24.27
N PRO A 24 40.01 20.16 -25.45
CA PRO A 24 40.15 18.92 -26.20
C PRO A 24 41.44 18.15 -25.87
N GLY A 25 41.29 16.83 -25.66
CA GLY A 25 42.15 15.77 -26.21
C GLY A 25 43.53 15.51 -25.59
N ALA A 26 43.74 14.28 -25.09
CA ALA A 26 44.98 13.54 -25.29
C ALA A 26 44.73 12.02 -25.32
N PRO A 27 45.46 11.24 -26.14
CA PRO A 27 45.15 9.85 -26.51
C PRO A 27 45.80 8.81 -25.58
N GLY A 28 45.22 7.61 -25.53
CA GLY A 28 45.75 6.47 -24.77
C GLY A 28 46.88 5.70 -25.47
N PRO A 29 47.48 4.74 -24.74
CA PRO A 29 47.86 3.42 -25.26
C PRO A 29 47.38 2.33 -24.27
N GLY A 30 47.10 1.07 -24.59
CA GLY A 30 47.29 0.19 -25.73
C GLY A 30 46.75 -1.19 -25.32
N PRO A 31 46.89 -2.24 -26.16
CA PRO A 31 46.13 -3.49 -26.06
C PRO A 31 46.84 -4.58 -25.22
N HIS A 32 46.14 -5.72 -25.05
CA HIS A 32 46.54 -7.04 -24.50
C HIS A 32 45.93 -7.33 -23.11
N GLY A 33 45.28 -8.46 -22.85
CA GLY A 33 45.10 -9.69 -23.61
C GLY A 33 43.98 -10.53 -22.98
N GLY A 34 43.38 -11.40 -23.79
CA GLY A 34 42.39 -12.36 -23.32
C GLY A 34 43.04 -13.52 -22.59
N GLN A 35 42.34 -14.01 -21.57
CA GLN A 35 42.46 -15.40 -21.10
C GLN A 35 41.11 -15.83 -20.50
N PRO A 36 40.53 -16.96 -20.96
CA PRO A 36 39.35 -17.57 -20.34
C PRO A 36 39.77 -18.67 -19.35
N GLY A 37 39.09 -18.75 -18.20
CA GLY A 37 39.23 -19.85 -17.23
C GLY A 37 38.37 -19.57 -15.99
N MET A 38 37.18 -20.17 -15.88
CA MET A 38 36.88 -21.42 -15.15
C MET A 38 36.89 -21.27 -13.62
N GLY A 39 35.71 -21.47 -13.01
CA GLY A 39 35.58 -21.95 -11.63
C GLY A 39 34.88 -20.99 -10.65
N GLY A 40 33.56 -21.14 -10.51
CA GLY A 40 32.79 -20.41 -9.50
C GLY A 40 31.29 -20.69 -9.54
N MET A 41 30.89 -21.96 -9.36
CA MET A 41 29.50 -22.31 -9.07
C MET A 41 29.16 -21.76 -7.68
N HIS A 42 28.54 -20.58 -7.63
CA HIS A 42 27.76 -20.12 -6.48
C HIS A 42 26.31 -20.02 -6.89
N GLY A 43 25.56 -21.04 -6.48
CA GLY A 43 24.11 -21.02 -6.50
C GLY A 43 23.61 -19.92 -5.57
N GLY A 44 22.80 -19.04 -6.13
CA GLY A 44 22.11 -18.00 -5.40
C GLY A 44 21.21 -17.27 -6.39
N MET A 45 19.93 -17.65 -6.44
CA MET A 45 18.88 -16.91 -7.12
C MET A 45 18.76 -15.52 -6.49
N GLY A 46 19.65 -14.61 -6.87
CA GLY A 46 19.55 -13.17 -6.61
C GLY A 46 18.57 -12.53 -7.59
N GLY A 47 17.32 -12.99 -7.55
CA GLY A 47 16.23 -12.39 -8.29
C GLY A 47 15.90 -11.01 -7.75
N MET A 48 15.68 -10.07 -8.68
CA MET A 48 15.06 -8.76 -8.45
C MET A 48 15.90 -7.75 -7.66
N ARG A 49 16.86 -7.13 -8.37
CA ARG A 49 17.09 -5.68 -8.19
C ARG A 49 15.80 -4.95 -8.52
N ALA A 50 14.98 -4.72 -7.50
CA ALA A 50 13.80 -3.89 -7.59
C ALA A 50 14.23 -2.50 -8.06
N ALA A 51 13.84 -2.13 -9.27
CA ALA A 51 13.88 -0.75 -9.72
C ALA A 51 13.09 0.10 -8.70
N PRO A 52 13.65 1.21 -8.17
CA PRO A 52 12.90 2.12 -7.31
C PRO A 52 11.93 2.89 -8.20
N GLY A 53 10.71 2.38 -8.33
CA GLY A 53 9.70 2.99 -9.20
C GLY A 53 8.48 2.13 -9.51
N ARG A 54 8.46 0.85 -9.13
CA ARG A 54 7.27 0.00 -9.24
C ARG A 54 6.94 -0.69 -7.93
N MET A 55 6.87 0.09 -6.86
CA MET A 55 6.03 -0.31 -5.73
C MET A 55 4.59 -0.04 -6.18
N GLY A 56 4.03 -0.98 -6.96
CA GLY A 56 2.61 -1.02 -7.24
C GLY A 56 1.89 -1.06 -5.92
N GLY A 57 1.36 0.11 -5.51
CA GLY A 57 0.59 0.26 -4.30
C GLY A 57 -0.60 -0.66 -4.38
N ARG A 58 -0.51 -1.82 -3.73
CA ARG A 58 -1.65 -2.60 -3.23
C ARG A 58 -2.34 -1.84 -2.08
N GLY A 59 -2.55 -0.54 -2.26
CA GLY A 59 -3.32 0.32 -1.37
C GLY A 59 -4.68 0.56 -2.01
N ILE A 60 -5.75 0.08 -1.37
CA ILE A 60 -7.15 0.32 -1.78
C ILE A 60 -7.41 0.03 -3.28
N GLY A 61 -6.75 -1.00 -3.81
CA GLY A 61 -6.81 -1.39 -5.23
C GLY A 61 -7.97 -2.34 -5.53
N MET A 62 -9.19 -1.94 -5.19
CA MET A 62 -10.38 -2.57 -5.74
C MET A 62 -11.12 -1.45 -6.45
N GLY A 63 -11.14 -1.55 -7.78
CA GLY A 63 -11.62 -0.50 -8.67
C GLY A 63 -12.98 0.07 -8.25
N SER A 64 -13.29 1.27 -8.74
CA SER A 64 -14.58 1.93 -8.49
C SER A 64 -15.73 0.91 -8.64
N PRO A 65 -16.68 0.86 -7.68
CA PRO A 65 -17.83 -0.06 -7.75
C PRO A 65 -18.59 0.01 -9.08
N ALA A 66 -18.72 1.21 -9.64
CA ALA A 66 -19.33 1.41 -10.94
C ALA A 66 -18.53 0.77 -12.09
N ALA A 67 -17.20 0.76 -12.02
CA ALA A 67 -16.35 0.09 -13.02
C ALA A 67 -16.59 -1.43 -13.06
N MET A 68 -16.74 -2.05 -11.88
CA MET A 68 -17.09 -3.47 -11.80
C MET A 68 -18.43 -3.76 -12.47
N LEU A 69 -19.46 -2.96 -12.21
CA LEU A 69 -20.78 -3.14 -12.84
C LEU A 69 -20.72 -2.92 -14.36
N LEU A 70 -19.98 -1.91 -14.83
CA LEU A 70 -19.78 -1.65 -16.25
C LEU A 70 -19.05 -2.80 -16.96
N MET A 71 -18.08 -3.43 -16.31
CA MET A 71 -17.37 -4.61 -16.85
C MET A 71 -18.32 -5.79 -17.07
N HIS A 72 -19.38 -5.90 -16.26
CA HIS A 72 -20.39 -6.95 -16.36
C HIS A 72 -21.70 -6.49 -17.03
N ARG A 73 -21.69 -5.37 -17.77
CA ARG A 73 -22.91 -4.75 -18.33
C ARG A 73 -23.79 -5.69 -19.15
N GLN A 74 -23.18 -6.58 -19.95
CA GLN A 74 -23.91 -7.55 -20.78
C GLN A 74 -24.56 -8.63 -19.92
N MET A 75 -23.83 -9.15 -18.94
CA MET A 75 -24.33 -10.17 -18.02
C MET A 75 -25.48 -9.64 -17.16
N LEU A 76 -25.39 -8.37 -16.73
CA LEU A 76 -26.41 -7.69 -15.94
C LEU A 76 -27.56 -7.12 -16.78
N ASN A 77 -27.51 -7.26 -18.11
CA ASN A 77 -28.46 -6.64 -19.04
C ASN A 77 -28.71 -5.16 -18.70
N LEU A 78 -27.64 -4.39 -18.46
CA LEU A 78 -27.77 -2.97 -18.13
C LEU A 78 -28.34 -2.20 -19.32
N THR A 79 -29.31 -1.33 -19.05
CA THR A 79 -29.82 -0.41 -20.08
C THR A 79 -28.80 0.67 -20.40
N ASP A 80 -28.90 1.30 -21.57
CA ASP A 80 -28.00 2.39 -21.96
C ASP A 80 -28.02 3.54 -20.94
N GLN A 81 -29.19 3.85 -20.38
CA GLN A 81 -29.33 4.84 -19.33
C GLN A 81 -28.60 4.44 -18.03
N GLN A 82 -28.64 3.16 -17.65
CA GLN A 82 -27.88 2.67 -16.49
C GLN A 82 -26.37 2.74 -16.75
N VAL A 83 -25.92 2.38 -17.96
CA VAL A 83 -24.52 2.46 -18.37
C VAL A 83 -24.01 3.90 -18.27
N GLU A 84 -24.75 4.87 -18.82
CA GLU A 84 -24.37 6.29 -18.78
C GLU A 84 -24.25 6.79 -17.33
N ARG A 85 -25.24 6.49 -16.46
CA ARG A 85 -25.20 6.87 -15.05
C ARG A 85 -23.99 6.27 -14.33
N LEU A 86 -23.70 4.99 -14.56
CA LEU A 86 -22.56 4.31 -13.95
C LEU A 86 -21.22 4.88 -14.46
N GLN A 87 -21.12 5.26 -15.74
CA GLN A 87 -19.93 5.93 -16.27
C GLN A 87 -19.69 7.28 -15.58
N ASN A 88 -20.74 8.07 -15.38
CA ASN A 88 -20.64 9.35 -14.68
C ASN A 88 -20.21 9.15 -13.22
N ILE A 89 -20.83 8.21 -12.50
CA ILE A 89 -20.41 7.85 -11.13
C ILE A 89 -18.94 7.41 -11.10
N HIS A 90 -18.51 6.61 -12.07
CA HIS A 90 -17.14 6.13 -12.16
C HIS A 90 -16.13 7.28 -12.31
N VAL A 91 -16.38 8.18 -13.25
CA VAL A 91 -15.50 9.32 -13.54
C VAL A 91 -15.44 10.29 -12.36
N GLU A 92 -16.57 10.62 -11.74
CA GLU A 92 -16.58 11.51 -10.58
C GLU A 92 -15.89 10.88 -9.36
N ALA A 93 -16.11 9.59 -9.11
CA ALA A 93 -15.40 8.85 -8.06
C ALA A 93 -13.89 8.83 -8.31
N GLN A 94 -13.44 8.67 -9.56
CA GLN A 94 -12.01 8.74 -9.91
C GLN A 94 -11.42 10.12 -9.64
N LYS A 95 -12.07 11.20 -10.09
CA LYS A 95 -11.63 12.58 -9.83
C LYS A 95 -11.53 12.84 -8.33
N GLN A 96 -12.53 12.41 -7.57
CA GLN A 96 -12.55 12.57 -6.12
C GLN A 96 -11.42 11.78 -5.46
N ALA A 97 -11.21 10.52 -5.86
CA ALA A 97 -10.17 9.67 -5.31
C ALA A 97 -8.77 10.28 -5.52
N VAL A 98 -8.48 10.83 -6.70
CA VAL A 98 -7.19 11.51 -6.98
C VAL A 98 -6.95 12.66 -6.00
N ARG A 99 -7.96 13.53 -5.80
CA ARG A 99 -7.85 14.67 -4.87
C ARG A 99 -7.63 14.21 -3.43
N GLN A 100 -8.45 13.27 -2.95
CA GLN A 100 -8.37 12.80 -1.57
C GLN A 100 -7.07 12.02 -1.30
N MET A 101 -6.56 11.25 -2.26
CA MET A 101 -5.27 10.57 -2.12
C MET A 101 -4.11 11.56 -2.08
N ALA A 102 -4.18 12.64 -2.86
CA ALA A 102 -3.21 13.73 -2.78
C ALA A 102 -3.22 14.39 -1.39
N ASP A 103 -4.41 14.69 -0.86
CA ASP A 103 -4.59 15.25 0.48
C ASP A 103 -4.05 14.34 1.59
N VAL A 104 -4.31 13.03 1.51
CA VAL A 104 -3.73 12.03 2.43
C VAL A 104 -2.21 12.02 2.32
N ARG A 105 -1.68 12.08 1.09
CA ARG A 105 -0.23 12.06 0.88
C ARG A 105 0.45 13.31 1.44
N ILE A 106 -0.15 14.49 1.27
CA ILE A 106 0.33 15.74 1.85
C ILE A 106 0.32 15.64 3.38
N ALA A 107 -0.80 15.25 3.99
CA ALA A 107 -0.89 15.11 5.45
C ALA A 107 0.11 14.10 6.02
N GLN A 108 0.41 13.03 5.27
CA GLN A 108 1.46 12.08 5.64
C GLN A 108 2.85 12.70 5.59
N ILE A 109 3.16 13.51 4.58
CA ILE A 109 4.44 14.24 4.48
C ILE A 109 4.56 15.22 5.65
N ASP A 110 3.51 15.99 5.96
CA ASP A 110 3.50 16.97 7.05
C ASP A 110 3.74 16.30 8.40
N LEU A 111 3.07 15.17 8.66
CA LEU A 111 3.30 14.38 9.87
C LEU A 111 4.75 13.88 9.97
N MET A 112 5.32 13.39 8.86
CA MET A 112 6.72 12.94 8.83
C MET A 112 7.70 14.10 9.03
N GLN A 113 7.40 15.26 8.50
CA GLN A 113 8.19 16.47 8.72
C GLN A 113 8.21 16.84 10.20
N LEU A 114 7.05 16.85 10.88
CA LEU A 114 6.95 17.16 12.31
C LEU A 114 7.74 16.16 13.17
N LEU A 115 7.68 14.88 12.84
CA LEU A 115 8.42 13.81 13.53
C LEU A 115 9.94 13.87 13.30
N SER A 116 10.39 14.45 12.19
CA SER A 116 11.81 14.58 11.84
C SER A 116 12.54 15.74 12.53
N GLN A 117 11.80 16.62 13.23
CA GLN A 117 12.39 17.80 13.87
C GLN A 117 13.31 17.40 15.03
N PRO A 118 14.41 18.15 15.30
CA PRO A 118 15.31 17.86 16.42
C PRO A 118 14.62 17.84 17.79
N ASN A 119 13.61 18.69 17.98
CA ASN A 119 12.78 18.77 19.18
C ASN A 119 11.30 18.68 18.77
N PRO A 120 10.75 17.46 18.63
CA PRO A 120 9.39 17.26 18.14
C PRO A 120 8.34 17.78 19.14
N ASP A 121 7.41 18.60 18.66
CA ASP A 121 6.24 19.06 19.44
C ASP A 121 5.16 17.98 19.47
N ARG A 122 4.99 17.35 20.64
CA ARG A 122 4.01 16.28 20.86
C ARG A 122 2.60 16.69 20.46
N ARG A 123 2.13 17.89 20.83
CA ARG A 123 0.74 18.30 20.55
C ARG A 123 0.50 18.44 19.06
N ARG A 124 1.43 19.11 18.36
CA ARG A 124 1.34 19.28 16.90
C ARG A 124 1.38 17.95 16.14
N ILE A 125 2.17 16.98 16.62
CA ILE A 125 2.22 15.65 16.04
C ILE A 125 0.90 14.91 16.25
N GLU A 126 0.34 14.95 17.46
CA GLU A 126 -0.95 14.31 17.76
C GLU A 126 -2.08 14.90 16.91
N ASP A 127 -2.11 16.22 16.73
CA ASP A 127 -3.09 16.90 15.87
C ASP A 127 -2.92 16.50 14.39
N ALA A 128 -1.68 16.51 13.88
CA ALA A 128 -1.40 16.07 12.50
C ALA A 128 -1.77 14.60 12.26
N ALA A 129 -1.55 13.72 13.24
CA ALA A 129 -1.93 12.31 13.17
C ALA A 129 -3.47 12.13 13.14
N ARG A 130 -4.21 12.89 13.96
CA ARG A 130 -5.68 12.91 13.93
C ARG A 130 -6.21 13.42 12.59
N ASP A 131 -5.58 14.45 12.04
CA ASP A 131 -5.91 15.02 10.74
C ASP A 131 -5.70 14.03 9.59
N LEU A 132 -4.57 13.30 9.59
CA LEU A 132 -4.33 12.22 8.64
C LEU A 132 -5.41 11.13 8.77
N GLY A 133 -5.73 10.71 10.00
CA GLY A 133 -6.78 9.73 10.28
C GLY A 133 -8.13 10.16 9.71
N ARG A 134 -8.55 11.42 9.95
CA ARG A 134 -9.78 11.98 9.39
C ARG A 134 -9.80 11.94 7.86
N ARG A 135 -8.70 12.31 7.20
CA ARG A 135 -8.60 12.27 5.72
C ARG A 135 -8.71 10.85 5.18
N MET A 136 -8.09 9.87 5.85
CA MET A 136 -8.25 8.46 5.48
C MET A 136 -9.69 7.98 5.65
N THR A 137 -10.37 8.37 6.72
CA THR A 137 -11.81 8.08 6.91
C THR A 137 -12.64 8.66 5.76
N GLU A 138 -12.39 9.89 5.32
CA GLU A 138 -13.12 10.49 4.19
C GLU A 138 -12.89 9.76 2.86
N VAL A 139 -11.70 9.19 2.62
CA VAL A 139 -11.45 8.31 1.47
C VAL A 139 -12.35 7.07 1.53
N HIS A 140 -12.44 6.43 2.70
CA HIS A 140 -13.30 5.26 2.89
C HIS A 140 -14.78 5.61 2.71
N LEU A 141 -15.24 6.72 3.29
CA LEU A 141 -16.62 7.18 3.15
C LEU A 141 -16.96 7.52 1.70
N ALA A 142 -16.07 8.18 0.96
CA ALA A 142 -16.27 8.45 -0.47
C ALA A 142 -16.45 7.17 -1.28
N ARG A 143 -15.67 6.13 -0.96
CA ARG A 143 -15.80 4.82 -1.61
C ARG A 143 -17.12 4.13 -1.27
N VAL A 144 -17.58 4.19 -0.01
CA VAL A 144 -18.88 3.66 0.41
C VAL A 144 -20.01 4.41 -0.29
N ARG A 145 -19.96 5.75 -0.35
CA ARG A 145 -20.95 6.57 -1.06
C ARG A 145 -21.02 6.18 -2.54
N SER A 146 -19.87 6.12 -3.22
CA SER A 146 -19.82 5.68 -4.63
C SER A 146 -20.35 4.25 -4.85
N PHE A 147 -20.15 3.35 -3.88
CA PHE A 147 -20.77 2.02 -3.93
C PHE A 147 -22.29 2.10 -3.85
N LEU A 148 -22.83 2.85 -2.90
CA LEU A 148 -24.27 3.02 -2.72
C LEU A 148 -24.90 3.69 -3.95
N ASP A 149 -24.28 4.76 -4.46
CA ASP A 149 -24.74 5.46 -5.67
C ASP A 149 -24.81 4.51 -6.87
N ALA A 150 -23.78 3.66 -7.06
CA ALA A 150 -23.76 2.68 -8.13
C ALA A 150 -24.79 1.56 -7.93
N TRP A 151 -25.01 1.15 -6.67
CA TRP A 151 -25.99 0.13 -6.30
C TRP A 151 -27.43 0.59 -6.57
N ASP A 152 -27.72 1.87 -6.37
CA ASP A 152 -29.05 2.46 -6.59
C ASP A 152 -29.43 2.58 -8.07
N VAL A 153 -28.45 2.52 -8.99
CA VAL A 153 -28.73 2.46 -10.43
C VAL A 153 -29.35 1.11 -10.85
N LEU A 154 -29.10 0.03 -10.09
CA LEU A 154 -29.51 -1.33 -10.43
C LEU A 154 -30.95 -1.63 -9.97
N THR A 155 -31.66 -2.45 -10.75
CA THR A 155 -32.94 -3.03 -10.34
C THR A 155 -32.76 -4.10 -9.25
N PRO A 156 -33.81 -4.45 -8.48
CA PRO A 156 -33.74 -5.52 -7.49
C PRO A 156 -33.21 -6.85 -8.05
N GLU A 157 -33.59 -7.21 -9.27
CA GLU A 157 -33.19 -8.44 -9.96
C GLU A 157 -31.70 -8.40 -10.31
N GLN A 158 -31.22 -7.27 -10.84
CA GLN A 158 -29.80 -7.06 -11.15
C GLN A 158 -28.95 -7.11 -9.87
N ARG A 159 -29.41 -6.49 -8.77
CA ARG A 159 -28.74 -6.55 -7.46
C ARG A 159 -28.61 -7.98 -6.97
N GLN A 160 -29.65 -8.79 -7.13
CA GLN A 160 -29.59 -10.21 -6.77
C GLN A 160 -28.56 -10.95 -7.62
N GLN A 161 -28.51 -10.66 -8.92
CA GLN A 161 -27.51 -11.24 -9.81
C GLN A 161 -26.08 -10.85 -9.40
N VAL A 162 -25.85 -9.58 -9.04
CA VAL A 162 -24.54 -9.12 -8.51
C VAL A 162 -24.16 -9.89 -7.24
N ARG A 163 -25.10 -10.11 -6.31
CA ARG A 163 -24.84 -10.90 -5.09
C ARG A 163 -24.42 -12.34 -5.42
N SER A 164 -25.10 -12.96 -6.39
CA SER A 164 -24.75 -14.30 -6.87
C SER A 164 -23.37 -14.34 -7.52
N MET A 165 -22.97 -13.30 -8.25
CA MET A 165 -21.63 -13.19 -8.84
C MET A 165 -20.53 -12.99 -7.79
N MET A 166 -20.80 -12.20 -6.75
CA MET A 166 -19.80 -11.85 -5.73
C MET A 166 -19.55 -13.00 -4.73
N GLY A 167 -20.48 -13.95 -4.59
CA GLY A 167 -20.33 -15.13 -3.74
C GLY A 167 -20.01 -14.82 -2.26
N PRO A 168 -19.79 -15.84 -1.42
CA PRO A 168 -19.48 -15.67 0.01
C PRO A 168 -18.17 -14.92 0.29
N MET A 169 -17.31 -14.76 -0.73
CA MET A 169 -15.99 -14.13 -0.60
C MET A 169 -15.95 -12.66 -1.06
N GLY A 170 -16.96 -12.17 -1.80
CA GLY A 170 -16.89 -10.86 -2.47
C GLY A 170 -17.49 -9.68 -1.70
N MET A 171 -18.13 -9.90 -0.55
CA MET A 171 -18.84 -8.84 0.17
C MET A 171 -18.61 -8.89 1.69
N GLY A 172 -17.37 -9.18 2.14
CA GLY A 172 -17.03 -9.10 3.57
C GLY A 172 -15.83 -9.89 4.06
N GLY A 173 -15.17 -10.69 3.23
CA GLY A 173 -13.95 -11.38 3.63
C GLY A 173 -12.75 -10.45 3.58
N CYS A 174 -12.29 -9.91 4.71
CA CYS A 174 -10.91 -9.42 4.80
C CYS A 174 -9.98 -10.61 4.48
N PRO A 175 -9.25 -10.61 3.35
CA PRO A 175 -8.33 -11.71 3.02
C PRO A 175 -7.19 -11.83 4.05
N MET A 176 -7.00 -10.80 4.89
CA MET A 176 -6.07 -10.81 6.01
C MET A 176 -6.54 -11.67 7.20
N CYS A 177 -7.84 -11.96 7.33
CA CYS A 177 -8.37 -12.78 8.43
C CYS A 177 -8.44 -14.28 8.06
N ALA A 178 -8.51 -14.61 6.76
CA ALA A 178 -8.56 -16.00 6.30
C ALA A 178 -7.20 -16.72 6.42
N GLY A 179 -6.09 -15.99 6.37
CA GLY A 179 -4.73 -16.55 6.48
C GLY A 179 -4.30 -16.93 7.90
N MET A 180 -5.09 -16.62 8.94
CA MET A 180 -4.71 -16.84 10.33
C MET A 180 -5.32 -18.09 10.95
N MET A 181 -6.25 -18.78 10.25
CA MET A 181 -6.82 -20.08 10.67
C MET A 181 -6.22 -21.27 9.90
N GLY A 182 -4.97 -21.17 9.44
CA GLY A 182 -4.32 -22.20 8.61
C GLY A 182 -2.88 -22.60 8.99
N MET A 183 -2.30 -22.07 10.07
CA MET A 183 -0.95 -22.42 10.54
C MET A 183 -0.91 -22.86 12.01
N GLY A 184 -1.95 -23.58 12.45
CA GLY A 184 -2.06 -24.14 13.81
C GLY A 184 -2.28 -25.65 13.79
N GLY A 185 -1.61 -26.37 12.89
CA GLY A 185 -1.73 -27.82 12.74
C GLY A 185 -0.38 -28.42 12.40
N GLY A 186 0.50 -28.49 13.39
CA GLY A 186 1.83 -29.09 13.28
C GLY A 186 2.16 -29.83 14.56
N ALA A 187 1.84 -31.13 14.57
CA ALA A 187 2.25 -32.08 15.58
C ALA A 187 3.79 -32.15 15.72
N GLY A 188 4.21 -32.61 16.90
CA GLY A 188 5.57 -32.71 17.41
C GLY A 188 6.71 -32.94 16.43
N MET A 189 7.80 -32.21 16.66
CA MET A 189 9.18 -32.63 16.41
C MET A 189 10.14 -31.56 16.99
N MET A 190 10.49 -31.69 18.26
CA MET A 190 11.75 -31.16 18.79
C MET A 190 12.33 -32.23 19.72
N GLY A 191 13.02 -33.18 19.09
CA GLY A 191 13.97 -34.04 19.78
C GLY A 191 15.12 -33.19 20.30
N GLY A 192 15.17 -32.98 21.61
CA GLY A 192 16.41 -32.67 22.31
C GLY A 192 17.16 -33.97 22.60
N PRO A 193 18.51 -34.00 22.54
CA PRO A 193 19.27 -35.19 22.88
C PRO A 193 19.10 -35.55 24.38
N PRO A 194 19.13 -36.84 24.74
CA PRO A 194 18.98 -37.26 26.13
C PRO A 194 20.27 -37.00 26.90
N MET A 195 20.21 -36.14 27.92
CA MET A 195 21.22 -36.08 28.97
C MET A 195 21.02 -37.29 29.89
N MET A 196 21.76 -38.38 29.63
CA MET A 196 22.03 -39.42 30.61
C MET A 196 23.31 -39.07 31.38
N GLY A 197 23.27 -39.08 32.71
CA GLY A 197 24.49 -39.29 33.49
C GLY A 197 24.46 -38.83 34.94
N ALA A 198 24.50 -39.82 35.84
CA ALA A 198 24.84 -39.78 37.27
C ALA A 198 23.81 -39.12 38.20
N GLY A 199 23.09 -39.81 39.07
CA GLY A 199 23.45 -41.01 39.84
C GLY A 199 23.54 -40.61 41.31
N GLY A 200 22.72 -41.24 42.17
CA GLY A 200 22.94 -41.19 43.63
C GLY A 200 21.68 -41.16 44.50
N MET A 201 21.39 -42.32 45.11
CA MET A 201 20.69 -42.50 46.39
C MET A 201 19.23 -42.07 46.55
N ALA A 202 18.32 -43.05 46.49
CA ALA A 202 17.36 -43.31 47.57
C ALA A 202 17.98 -44.34 48.54
N PRO A 203 17.42 -44.66 49.73
CA PRO A 203 16.17 -44.19 50.34
C PRO A 203 16.32 -43.75 51.82
N GLY A 204 15.32 -43.07 52.38
CA GLY A 204 15.30 -42.74 53.81
C GLY A 204 13.89 -42.43 54.30
N ALA A 205 13.36 -43.32 55.14
CA ALA A 205 12.04 -43.30 55.74
C ALA A 205 11.90 -42.27 56.88
N GLY A 206 10.65 -41.91 57.20
CA GLY A 206 10.24 -41.19 58.42
C GLY A 206 9.06 -40.24 58.13
N ALA A 207 7.79 -40.64 58.30
CA ALA A 207 7.03 -40.80 59.55
C ALA A 207 6.71 -39.47 60.28
N GLY A 208 5.40 -39.22 60.46
CA GLY A 208 4.82 -38.22 61.38
C GLY A 208 4.51 -36.87 60.74
N GLY A 209 3.37 -36.22 60.94
CA GLY A 209 2.27 -36.40 61.89
C GLY A 209 1.30 -35.22 61.74
N ALA A 210 0.08 -35.42 62.23
CA ALA A 210 -1.08 -34.56 62.06
C ALA A 210 -1.03 -33.22 62.82
N GLY A 211 -1.83 -32.27 62.33
CA GLY A 211 -2.64 -31.37 63.15
C GLY A 211 -1.96 -30.09 63.66
N HIS A 212 -2.53 -28.94 63.29
CA HIS A 212 -3.01 -27.92 64.21
C HIS A 212 -4.03 -27.04 63.50
#